data_AF-A0A368HEY2-F1
#
_entry.id   AF-A0A368HEY2-F1
#
_cell.length_a   1.000
_cell.length_b   1.000
_cell.length_c   1.000
_cell.angle_alpha   90.00
_cell.angle_beta   90.00
_cell.angle_gamma   90.00
#
_symmetry.space_group_name_H-M   'P 1'
#
loop_
_entity.id
_entity.type
_entity.pdbx_description
1 polymer ?
#
loop_
_entity_poly.entity_id
_entity_poly.type
_entity_poly.pdbx_seq_one_letter_code
_entity_poly.pdbx_strand_id
1 'polypeptide(L)' 'MAIIAKQHTLAKEGTRASVSFPADLYAELERIAGEKKVSVAWVVRDAVEKYVAAQYPLCRRQQ' A
#
# COMPACT_ATOMS: atom_id res chain seq x y z
N MET A 1 -0.57 37.83 -14.12
CA MET A 1 -1.50 37.14 -13.18
C MET A 1 -0.72 36.08 -12.44
N ALA A 2 -0.91 36.00 -11.13
CA ALA A 2 0.09 35.61 -10.12
C ALA A 2 0.80 34.24 -10.29
N ILE A 3 2.04 34.25 -9.79
CA ILE A 3 3.04 33.20 -9.73
C ILE A 3 2.86 32.39 -8.41
N ILE A 4 2.88 31.05 -8.55
CA ILE A 4 3.29 29.99 -7.58
C ILE A 4 2.36 29.64 -6.39
N ALA A 5 2.04 28.35 -6.29
CA ALA A 5 2.03 27.66 -4.99
C ALA A 5 2.96 26.42 -5.07
N LYS A 6 4.08 26.52 -4.34
CA LYS A 6 5.02 25.45 -3.99
C LYS A 6 4.27 24.19 -3.55
N GLN A 7 4.79 23.02 -3.90
CA GLN A 7 4.78 21.89 -2.98
C GLN A 7 6.18 21.31 -2.89
N HIS A 8 6.88 21.80 -1.88
CA HIS A 8 8.14 21.26 -1.40
C HIS A 8 7.80 20.26 -0.31
N THR A 9 7.85 18.96 -0.58
CA THR A 9 8.01 17.96 0.49
C THR A 9 8.69 16.70 -0.04
N LEU A 10 9.93 16.51 0.41
CA LEU A 10 10.66 15.24 0.46
C LEU A 10 9.94 14.23 1.37
N ALA A 11 8.71 13.84 1.03
CA ALA A 11 7.91 12.87 1.74
C ALA A 11 7.60 11.73 0.77
N LYS A 12 8.15 10.53 1.03
CA LYS A 12 7.93 9.26 0.29
C LYS A 12 6.70 9.33 -0.64
N GLU A 13 6.94 9.63 -1.92
CA GLU A 13 5.87 9.79 -2.91
C GLU A 13 5.12 8.48 -3.07
N GLY A 14 3.96 8.36 -2.44
CA GLY A 14 3.09 7.21 -2.59
C GLY A 14 2.28 7.32 -3.88
N THR A 15 2.54 6.46 -4.86
CA THR A 15 1.68 6.35 -6.05
C THR A 15 0.33 5.76 -5.67
N ARG A 16 -0.77 6.46 -6.00
CA ARG A 16 -2.13 5.95 -5.82
C ARG A 16 -2.49 5.00 -6.96
N ALA A 17 -2.78 3.76 -6.62
CA ALA A 17 -3.41 2.79 -7.51
C ALA A 17 -4.89 2.61 -7.13
N SER A 18 -5.78 2.56 -8.12
CA SER A 18 -7.18 2.16 -7.94
C SER A 18 -7.33 0.73 -8.44
N VAL A 19 -7.75 -0.17 -7.58
CA VAL A 19 -7.99 -1.58 -7.89
C VAL A 19 -9.37 -1.98 -7.40
N SER A 20 -10.08 -2.77 -8.19
CA SER A 20 -11.39 -3.31 -7.82
C SER A 20 -11.22 -4.71 -7.29
N PHE A 21 -11.72 -4.97 -6.08
CA PHE A 21 -11.72 -6.30 -5.48
C PHE A 21 -13.10 -6.96 -5.65
N PRO A 22 -13.16 -8.29 -5.84
CA PRO A 22 -14.42 -9.02 -5.73
C PRO A 22 -14.98 -8.91 -4.31
N ALA A 23 -16.31 -8.95 -4.17
CA ALA A 23 -17.00 -8.69 -2.91
C ALA A 23 -16.55 -9.63 -1.78
N ASP A 24 -16.38 -10.92 -2.08
CA ASP A 24 -15.96 -11.93 -1.11
C ASP A 24 -14.57 -11.62 -0.52
N LEU A 25 -13.65 -11.13 -1.36
CA LEU A 25 -12.30 -10.78 -0.94
C LEU A 25 -12.28 -9.47 -0.12
N TYR A 26 -13.12 -8.51 -0.50
CA TYR A 26 -13.24 -7.26 0.25
C TYR A 26 -13.80 -7.48 1.66
N ALA A 27 -14.82 -8.35 1.80
CA ALA A 27 -15.37 -8.72 3.11
C ALA A 27 -14.31 -9.35 4.03
N GLU A 28 -13.44 -10.20 3.48
CA GLU A 28 -12.34 -10.79 4.25
C GLU A 28 -11.29 -9.75 4.64
N LEU A 29 -10.95 -8.81 3.74
CA LEU A 29 -10.07 -7.69 4.06
C LEU A 29 -10.63 -6.80 5.17
N GLU A 30 -11.94 -6.53 5.16
CA GLU A 30 -12.62 -5.79 6.24
C GLU A 30 -12.54 -6.52 7.58
N ARG A 31 -12.73 -7.85 7.58
CA ARG A 31 -12.61 -8.67 8.78
C ARG A 31 -11.21 -8.59 9.38
N ILE A 32 -10.18 -8.77 8.56
CA ILE A 32 -8.77 -8.67 8.97
C ILE A 32 -8.44 -7.26 9.46
N ALA A 33 -8.94 -6.23 8.78
CA ALA A 33 -8.77 -4.84 9.16
C ALA A 33 -9.40 -4.55 10.54
N GLY A 34 -10.62 -5.05 10.78
CA GLY A 34 -11.33 -4.94 12.04
C GLY A 34 -10.60 -5.62 13.21
N GLU A 35 -10.14 -6.86 13.02
CA GLU A 35 -9.38 -7.60 14.04
C GLU A 35 -8.07 -6.90 14.43
N LYS A 36 -7.36 -6.36 13.44
CA LYS A 36 -6.07 -5.66 13.64
C LYS A 36 -6.24 -4.18 14.02
N LYS A 37 -7.47 -3.64 14.01
CA LYS A 37 -7.77 -2.21 14.23
C LYS A 37 -7.01 -1.28 13.26
N VAL A 38 -6.87 -1.73 12.02
CA VAL A 38 -6.20 -0.99 10.94
C VAL A 38 -7.18 -0.73 9.80
N SER A 39 -6.82 0.13 8.86
CA SER A 39 -7.64 0.34 7.66
C SER A 39 -7.40 -0.75 6.61
N VAL A 40 -8.39 -0.99 5.75
CA VAL A 40 -8.25 -1.92 4.61
C VAL A 40 -7.05 -1.56 3.73
N ALA A 41 -6.80 -0.27 3.51
CA ALA A 41 -5.65 0.20 2.76
C ALA A 41 -4.30 -0.21 3.40
N TRP A 42 -4.24 -0.25 4.74
CA TRP A 42 -3.06 -0.74 5.45
C TRP A 42 -2.87 -2.24 5.21
N VAL A 43 -3.94 -3.03 5.26
CA VAL A 43 -3.89 -4.48 4.99
C VAL A 43 -3.39 -4.75 3.57
N VAL A 44 -3.89 -4.01 2.59
CA VAL A 44 -3.44 -4.11 1.19
C VAL A 44 -1.94 -3.78 1.09
N ARG A 45 -1.48 -2.72 1.75
CA ARG A 45 -0.06 -2.34 1.74
C ARG A 45 0.82 -3.45 2.32
N ASP A 46 0.49 -3.96 3.50
CA ASP A 46 1.24 -5.02 4.18
C ASP A 46 1.25 -6.32 3.35
N ALA A 47 0.11 -6.68 2.75
CA ALA A 47 0.02 -7.84 1.86
C ALA A 47 0.88 -7.68 0.60
N VAL A 48 0.91 -6.49 -0.01
CA VAL A 48 1.75 -6.21 -1.18
C VAL A 48 3.23 -6.25 -0.82
N GLU A 49 3.65 -5.66 0.31
CA GLU A 49 5.05 -5.70 0.77
C GLU A 49 5.52 -7.16 0.96
N LYS A 50 4.68 -8.00 1.58
CA LYS A 50 4.94 -9.44 1.74
C LYS A 50 4.94 -10.19 0.41
N TYR A 51 4.02 -9.87 -0.49
CA TYR A 51 3.95 -10.50 -1.81
C TYR A 51 5.21 -10.20 -2.63
N VAL A 52 5.65 -8.95 -2.68
CA VAL A 52 6.89 -8.56 -3.38
C VAL A 52 8.11 -9.24 -2.76
N ALA A 53 8.21 -9.27 -1.42
CA ALA A 53 9.30 -9.97 -0.74
C ALA A 53 9.32 -11.47 -1.04
N ALA A 54 8.15 -12.11 -1.12
CA ALA A 54 8.00 -13.51 -1.47
C ALA A 54 8.30 -13.80 -2.95
N GLN A 55 8.04 -12.85 -3.86
CA GLN A 55 8.32 -12.98 -5.29
C GLN A 55 9.80 -12.77 -5.65
N TYR A 56 10.55 -12.03 -4.84
CA TYR A 56 11.99 -11.83 -5.01
C TYR A 56 12.81 -12.44 -3.85
N PRO A 57 12.69 -13.76 -3.57
CA PRO A 57 13.44 -14.38 -2.48
C PRO A 57 14.96 -14.36 -2.72
N LEU A 58 15.39 -14.12 -3.98
CA LEU A 58 16.78 -14.12 -4.42
C LEU A 58 17.50 -12.76 -4.32
N CYS A 59 16.83 -11.69 -3.90
CA CYS A 59 17.50 -10.42 -3.59
C CYS A 59 17.85 -10.31 -2.09
N ARG A 60 18.32 -11.42 -1.50
CA ARG A 60 19.17 -11.39 -0.32
C ARG A 60 20.64 -11.23 -0.76
N ARG A 61 20.93 -10.22 -1.59
CA ARG A 61 22.30 -9.85 -1.99
C ARG A 61 22.65 -8.53 -1.30
N GLN A 62 23.68 -8.62 -0.46
CA GLN A 62 24.43 -7.57 0.22
C GLN A 62 24.39 -6.22 -0.52
N GLN A 63 24.03 -5.13 0.19
CA GLN A 63 24.92 -3.98 0.49
C GLN A 63 24.48 -3.35 1.82
#